data_AF-A0A3D5KF21-F1
#
_entry.id   AF-A0A3D5KF21-F1
#
_cell.length_a   1.000
_cell.length_b   1.000
_cell.length_c   1.000
_cell.angle_alpha   90.00
_cell.angle_beta   90.00
_cell.angle_gamma   90.00
#
_symmetry.space_group_name_H-M   'P 1'
#
loop_
_entity.id
_entity.type
_entity.pdbx_description
1 polymer ?
#
loop_
_entity_poly.entity_id
_entity_poly.type
_entity_poly.pdbx_seq_one_letter_code
_entity_poly.pdbx_strand_id
1 'polypeptide(L)'
;MLKENLTPEECIEVLNEMAKTCYEYDNDAEEVLYIYVPIEQKDNLSKLLKEDEVEGYIGDYEDGWDDDGFDICGVWGEVCYKFDLDIGFNGKTKQFYINEEE
;
A
#
# COMPACT_ATOMS: atom_id res chain seq x y z
N MET A 1 6.61 -9.89 4.56
CA MET A 1 6.29 -10.65 3.32
C MET A 1 4.85 -11.19 3.36
N LEU A 2 4.18 -11.36 2.22
CA LEU A 2 2.74 -11.68 2.12
C LEU A 2 2.33 -13.06 2.68
N LYS A 3 1.11 -13.17 3.20
CA LYS A 3 0.49 -14.46 3.59
C LYS A 3 0.27 -15.37 2.39
N GLU A 4 0.43 -16.67 2.56
CA GLU A 4 0.46 -17.64 1.45
C GLU A 4 -0.88 -17.79 0.71
N ASN A 5 -2.00 -17.78 1.43
CA ASN A 5 -3.32 -18.13 0.90
C ASN A 5 -4.16 -16.96 0.35
N LEU A 6 -3.57 -15.78 0.19
CA LEU A 6 -4.30 -14.62 -0.36
C LEU A 6 -4.46 -14.75 -1.87
N THR A 7 -5.61 -14.34 -2.40
CA THR A 7 -5.79 -14.12 -3.84
C THR A 7 -5.38 -12.69 -4.23
N PRO A 8 -5.13 -12.42 -5.52
CA PRO A 8 -4.89 -11.06 -6.00
C PRO A 8 -6.01 -10.09 -5.64
N GLU A 9 -7.27 -10.51 -5.80
CA GLU A 9 -8.45 -9.68 -5.54
C GLU A 9 -8.54 -9.33 -4.06
N GLU A 10 -8.31 -10.29 -3.16
CA GLU A 10 -8.25 -10.04 -1.72
C GLU A 10 -7.14 -9.05 -1.36
N CYS A 11 -5.98 -9.17 -2.02
CA CYS A 11 -4.87 -8.24 -1.79
C CYS A 11 -5.24 -6.82 -2.22
N ILE A 12 -5.83 -6.66 -3.41
CA ILE A 12 -6.24 -5.37 -3.96
C ILE A 12 -7.34 -4.74 -3.10
N GLU A 13 -8.31 -5.51 -2.63
CA GLU A 13 -9.35 -5.02 -1.72
C GLU A 13 -8.74 -4.43 -0.45
N VAL A 14 -7.82 -5.15 0.20
CA VAL A 14 -7.18 -4.67 1.42
C VAL A 14 -6.27 -3.47 1.15
N LEU A 15 -5.51 -3.45 0.05
CA LEU A 15 -4.73 -2.28 -0.36
C LEU A 15 -5.64 -1.04 -0.53
N ASN A 16 -6.81 -1.22 -1.14
CA ASN A 16 -7.82 -0.17 -1.31
C ASN A 16 -8.44 0.31 0.02
N GLU A 17 -8.67 -0.58 0.98
CA GLU A 17 -9.14 -0.19 2.32
C GLU A 17 -8.14 0.73 3.04
N MET A 18 -6.85 0.54 2.78
CA MET A 18 -5.76 1.30 3.39
C MET A 18 -5.43 2.61 2.66
N ALA A 19 -5.66 2.69 1.35
CA ALA A 19 -5.27 3.80 0.48
C ALA A 19 -6.05 5.12 0.67
N LYS A 20 -6.52 5.41 1.89
CA LYS A 20 -7.38 6.58 2.17
C LYS A 20 -6.62 7.91 2.12
N THR A 21 -5.32 7.87 2.42
CA THR A 21 -4.42 9.01 2.42
C THR A 21 -3.24 8.72 1.49
N CYS A 22 -2.97 9.65 0.59
CA CYS A 22 -1.78 9.68 -0.24
C CYS A 22 -1.21 11.11 -0.12
N TYR A 23 0.11 11.25 -0.02
CA TYR A 23 0.75 12.55 0.16
C TYR A 23 1.08 13.16 -1.21
N GLU A 24 0.91 14.47 -1.32
CA GLU A 24 1.14 15.29 -2.52
C GLU A 24 0.34 14.88 -3.77
N TYR A 25 -0.79 15.58 -3.95
CA TYR A 25 -1.35 15.84 -5.27
C TYR A 25 -1.04 17.31 -5.58
N ASP A 26 0.04 17.57 -6.29
CA ASP A 26 0.07 18.78 -7.10
C ASP A 26 -0.87 18.53 -8.28
N ASN A 27 -1.79 19.47 -8.56
CA ASN A 27 -2.85 19.26 -9.56
C ASN A 27 -2.30 19.00 -10.97
N ASP A 28 -1.02 19.32 -11.19
CA ASP A 28 -0.30 19.23 -12.45
C ASP A 28 0.81 18.16 -12.46
N ALA A 29 1.04 17.43 -11.36
CA ALA A 29 2.02 16.35 -11.32
C ALA A 29 1.38 15.00 -11.67
N GLU A 30 1.94 14.30 -12.65
CA GLU A 30 1.51 12.95 -13.07
C GLU A 30 2.00 11.84 -12.11
N GLU A 31 2.70 12.19 -11.02
CA GLU A 31 3.44 11.24 -10.20
C GLU A 31 3.02 11.34 -8.72
N VAL A 32 2.56 10.21 -8.16
CA VAL A 32 2.35 10.06 -6.72
C VAL A 32 3.71 9.74 -6.09
N LEU A 33 4.21 10.65 -5.26
CA LEU A 33 5.51 10.48 -4.60
C LEU A 33 5.46 9.39 -3.53
N TYR A 34 4.35 9.29 -2.79
CA TYR A 34 4.20 8.34 -1.69
C TYR A 34 2.73 8.14 -1.24
N ILE A 35 2.37 6.90 -0.87
CA ILE A 35 1.07 6.55 -0.28
C ILE A 35 1.23 6.30 1.23
N TYR A 36 1.03 7.35 2.03
CA TYR A 36 1.06 7.28 3.49
C TYR A 36 -0.20 6.66 4.07
N VAL A 37 -0.06 5.55 4.80
CA VAL A 37 -1.17 4.89 5.47
C VAL A 37 -1.13 5.16 6.97
N PRO A 38 -2.24 5.60 7.60
CA PRO A 38 -2.30 5.86 9.05
C PRO A 38 -2.20 4.56 9.86
N ILE A 39 -1.68 4.62 11.09
CA ILE A 39 -1.45 3.46 11.96
C ILE A 39 -2.73 2.70 12.27
N GLU A 40 -3.89 3.36 12.24
CA GLU A 40 -5.19 2.72 12.45
C GLU A 40 -5.53 1.69 11.38
N GLN A 41 -4.80 1.68 10.27
CA GLN A 41 -4.89 0.64 9.24
C GLN A 41 -3.94 -0.55 9.49
N LYS A 42 -3.22 -0.61 10.62
CA LYS A 42 -2.34 -1.75 10.99
C LYS A 42 -3.04 -3.10 10.93
N ASP A 43 -4.32 -3.16 11.28
CA ASP A 43 -5.10 -4.40 11.19
C ASP A 43 -5.24 -4.86 9.73
N ASN A 44 -5.39 -3.94 8.79
CA ASN A 44 -5.41 -4.24 7.36
C ASN A 44 -4.03 -4.68 6.85
N LEU A 45 -2.96 -4.05 7.32
CA LEU A 45 -1.59 -4.50 7.05
C LEU A 45 -1.38 -5.94 7.53
N SER A 46 -1.92 -6.27 8.70
CA SER A 46 -1.89 -7.62 9.29
C SER A 46 -2.75 -8.63 8.53
N LYS A 47 -3.68 -8.21 7.67
CA LYS A 47 -4.39 -9.11 6.74
C LYS A 47 -3.46 -9.55 5.60
N LEU A 48 -2.58 -8.66 5.13
CA LEU A 48 -1.67 -8.89 4.00
C LEU A 48 -0.38 -9.60 4.41
N LEU A 49 0.25 -9.16 5.49
CA LEU A 49 1.59 -9.60 5.88
C LEU A 49 1.57 -10.70 6.96
N LYS A 50 2.66 -11.45 7.03
CA LYS A 50 2.96 -12.32 8.18
C LYS A 50 3.21 -11.48 9.44
N GLU A 51 2.87 -12.03 10.60
CA GLU A 51 2.86 -11.30 11.90
C GLU A 51 4.24 -10.73 12.28
N ASP A 52 5.31 -11.46 11.98
CA ASP A 52 6.71 -11.07 12.20
C ASP A 52 7.19 -9.93 11.29
N GLU A 53 6.42 -9.60 10.26
CA GLU A 53 6.78 -8.62 9.23
C GLU A 53 6.00 -7.31 9.37
N VAL A 54 4.89 -7.31 10.12
CA VAL A 54 4.03 -6.13 10.32
C VAL A 54 4.78 -5.03 11.05
N GLU A 55 5.46 -5.34 12.15
CA GLU A 55 6.20 -4.34 12.93
C GLU A 55 7.38 -3.75 12.14
N GLY A 56 7.99 -4.53 11.22
CA GLY A 56 9.08 -4.03 10.38
C GLY A 56 8.63 -3.02 9.31
N TYR A 57 7.35 -3.02 8.95
CA TYR A 57 6.74 -2.02 8.06
C TYR A 57 6.34 -0.74 8.78
N ILE A 58 6.14 -0.83 10.10
CA ILE A 58 5.81 0.29 10.96
C ILE A 58 7.14 0.86 11.45
N GLY A 59 7.72 1.75 10.66
CA GLY A 59 9.00 2.40 10.96
C GLY A 59 8.82 3.79 11.54
N ASP A 60 9.72 4.16 12.47
CA ASP A 60 9.94 5.56 12.85
C ASP A 60 10.66 6.26 11.69
N TYR A 61 9.95 7.07 10.91
CA TYR A 61 10.57 7.87 9.84
C TYR A 61 11.44 8.97 10.48
N GLU A 62 12.75 8.94 10.23
CA GLU A 62 13.76 9.77 10.95
C GLU A 62 13.67 11.30 10.76
N ASP A 63 12.72 11.86 10.01
CA ASP A 63 12.69 13.30 9.73
C ASP A 63 11.27 13.90 9.84
N GLY A 64 10.80 14.17 11.05
CA GLY A 64 9.67 15.10 11.29
C GLY A 64 8.31 14.66 10.74
N TRP A 65 8.17 13.41 10.31
CA TRP A 65 6.88 12.73 10.20
C TRP A 65 6.53 12.20 11.60
N ASP A 66 6.24 13.13 12.53
CA ASP A 66 5.78 12.76 13.86
C ASP A 66 4.45 12.00 13.72
N ASP A 67 4.57 10.71 14.04
CA ASP A 67 3.61 9.77 14.59
C ASP A 67 2.56 9.13 13.67
N ASP A 68 2.52 7.80 13.76
CA ASP A 68 1.39 6.92 13.48
C ASP A 68 1.09 6.58 12.00
N GLY A 69 2.03 6.00 11.26
CA GLY A 69 1.71 5.41 9.95
C GLY A 69 2.85 4.63 9.29
N PHE A 70 2.60 4.17 8.06
CA PHE A 70 3.54 3.33 7.30
C PHE A 70 3.39 3.49 5.79
N ASP A 71 4.46 3.10 5.08
CA ASP A 71 4.50 3.12 3.61
C ASP A 71 3.97 1.80 3.05
N ILE A 72 2.92 1.90 2.25
CA ILE A 72 2.29 0.73 1.62
C ILE A 72 2.91 0.34 0.27
N CYS A 73 3.78 1.18 -0.32
CA CYS A 73 4.46 0.90 -1.61
C CYS A 73 5.29 -0.38 -1.55
N GLY A 74 5.92 -0.68 -0.41
CA GLY A 74 6.60 -1.96 -0.23
C GLY A 74 5.63 -3.16 -0.31
N VAL A 75 4.48 -3.07 0.35
CA VAL A 75 3.46 -4.13 0.33
C VAL A 75 2.85 -4.27 -1.06
N TRP A 76 2.58 -3.15 -1.72
CA TRP A 76 2.11 -3.11 -3.11
C TRP A 76 3.10 -3.83 -4.04
N GLY A 77 4.39 -3.52 -3.95
CA GLY A 77 5.43 -4.20 -4.74
C GLY A 77 5.49 -5.71 -4.52
N GLU A 78 5.31 -6.16 -3.27
CA GLU A 78 5.23 -7.58 -2.93
C GLU A 78 4.02 -8.27 -3.57
N VAL A 79 2.88 -7.59 -3.67
CA VAL A 79 1.67 -8.13 -4.34
C VAL A 79 1.94 -8.27 -5.83
N CYS A 80 2.48 -7.24 -6.48
CA CYS A 80 2.86 -7.31 -7.91
C CYS A 80 3.81 -8.49 -8.18
N TYR A 81 4.86 -8.62 -7.37
CA TYR A 81 5.85 -9.67 -7.53
C TYR A 81 5.27 -11.08 -7.29
N LYS A 82 4.47 -11.25 -6.24
CA LYS A 82 3.94 -12.58 -5.87
C LYS A 82 3.00 -13.14 -6.94
N PHE A 83 2.16 -12.29 -7.52
CA PHE A 83 1.11 -12.71 -8.45
C PHE A 83 1.46 -12.49 -9.92
N ASP A 84 2.64 -11.93 -10.22
CA ASP A 84 3.06 -11.55 -11.57
C ASP A 84 2.03 -10.61 -12.23
N LEU A 85 1.67 -9.55 -11.50
CA LEU A 85 0.67 -8.57 -11.90
C LEU A 85 1.26 -7.17 -12.00
N ASP A 86 0.79 -6.42 -12.98
CA ASP A 86 0.95 -4.97 -13.01
C ASP A 86 -0.25 -4.31 -12.32
N ILE A 87 -0.02 -3.67 -11.18
CA ILE A 87 -1.04 -3.00 -10.40
C ILE A 87 -0.71 -1.52 -10.41
N GLY A 88 -1.62 -0.68 -10.91
CA GLY A 88 -1.54 0.78 -10.84
C GLY A 88 -2.27 1.37 -9.63
N PHE A 89 -2.01 2.65 -9.34
CA PHE A 89 -2.75 3.43 -8.34
C PHE A 89 -3.31 4.71 -8.94
N ASN A 90 -4.63 4.90 -8.82
CA ASN A 90 -5.30 6.12 -9.26
C ASN A 90 -5.33 7.12 -8.10
N GLY A 91 -4.46 8.13 -8.12
CA GLY A 91 -4.40 9.15 -7.07
C GLY A 91 -5.68 10.00 -6.91
N LYS A 92 -6.52 10.12 -7.96
CA LYS A 92 -7.79 10.87 -7.89
C LYS A 92 -8.88 10.10 -7.16
N THR A 93 -9.06 8.82 -7.48
CA THR A 93 -10.04 7.95 -6.80
C THR A 93 -9.47 7.30 -5.54
N LYS A 94 -8.15 7.36 -5.38
CA LYS A 94 -7.36 6.70 -4.34
C LYS A 94 -7.58 5.20 -4.33
N GLN A 95 -7.49 4.59 -5.51
CA GLN A 95 -7.74 3.17 -5.69
C GLN A 95 -6.64 2.48 -6.50
N PHE A 96 -6.22 1.31 -6.01
CA PHE A 96 -5.42 0.34 -6.75
C PHE A 96 -6.29 -0.43 -7.74
N TYR A 97 -5.72 -0.74 -8.90
CA TYR A 97 -6.37 -1.50 -9.97
C TYR A 97 -5.32 -2.32 -10.74
N ILE A 98 -5.74 -3.44 -11.31
CA ILE A 98 -4.86 -4.22 -12.21
C ILE A 98 -4.82 -3.50 -13.56
N ASN A 99 -3.61 -3.25 -14.06
CA ASN A 99 -3.42 -2.86 -15.45
C ASN A 99 -3.65 -4.11 -16.30
N GLU A 100 -4.72 -4.12 -17.09
CA GLU A 100 -4.84 -5.12 -18.15
C GLU A 100 -3.81 -4.75 -19.22
N GLU A 101 -2.82 -5.62 -19.47
CA GLU A 101 -1.89 -5.42 -20.59
C GLU A 101 -2.70 -5.30 -21.90
N GLU A 102 -2.49 -4.22 -22.66
CA GLU A 102 -3.02 -4.06 -24.03
C GLU A 102 -2.27 -4.93 -25.05
#